data_AF-A0ABD3XS89-F1
#
_entry.id   AF-A0ABD3XS89-F1
#
_cell.length_a   1.000
_cell.length_b   1.000
_cell.length_c   1.000
_cell.angle_alpha   90.00
_cell.angle_beta   90.00
_cell.angle_gamma   90.00
#
_symmetry.space_group_name_H-M   'P 1'
#
loop_
_entity.id
_entity.type
_entity.pdbx_description
1 polymer ?
#
loop_
_entity_poly.entity_id
_entity_poly.type
_entity_poly.pdbx_seq_one_letter_code
_entity_poly.pdbx_strand_id
1 'polypeptide(L)'
;MEKMYESLWSIKTTDGFMWSIKTTYGFMWSVQTTDGVMWSIKTTDGLMWSIKTTYGLMWSIKTTDGFMWSIKTTYGFMWSVQTTDGVMWSIKTTDGLMWSIKTTYGLMWSIKTTDGFMWSIKTTYGFTWSIQTTEGFMWSIKTTDGLMWSIKTTYGLMWSIQTTDGSLWTILSTYGCL
;
A
#
# COMPACT_ATOMS: atom_id res chain seq x y z
N MET A 1 -8.75 -3.66 -24.40
CA MET A 1 -8.59 -2.22 -24.07
C MET A 1 -9.94 -1.57 -24.27
N GLU A 2 -10.74 -1.45 -23.22
CA GLU A 2 -11.96 -0.62 -23.27
C GLU A 2 -11.61 0.73 -22.63
N LYS A 3 -11.66 1.80 -23.43
CA LYS A 3 -11.64 3.16 -22.92
C LYS A 3 -13.05 3.47 -22.43
N MET A 4 -13.33 3.19 -21.15
CA MET A 4 -14.59 3.57 -20.51
C MET A 4 -14.42 4.93 -19.82
N TYR A 5 -15.12 5.95 -20.33
CA TYR A 5 -15.43 7.17 -19.59
C TYR A 5 -16.64 6.88 -18.70
N GLU A 6 -16.49 6.04 -17.67
CA GLU A 6 -17.61 5.67 -16.80
C GLU A 6 -17.20 5.58 -15.33
N SER A 7 -18.10 6.05 -14.47
CA SER A 7 -18.10 5.72 -13.05
C SER A 7 -18.32 4.22 -12.88
N LEU A 8 -17.25 3.50 -12.56
CA LEU A 8 -17.23 2.04 -12.49
C LEU A 8 -17.43 1.57 -11.05
N TRP A 9 -18.55 0.92 -10.77
CA TRP A 9 -18.81 0.23 -9.51
C TRP A 9 -18.76 -1.29 -9.71
N SER A 10 -17.95 -1.98 -8.90
CA SER A 10 -17.83 -3.43 -8.98
C SER A 10 -17.66 -4.08 -7.62
N ILE A 11 -18.44 -5.13 -7.35
CA ILE A 11 -18.22 -6.07 -6.24
C ILE A 11 -17.90 -7.44 -6.85
N LYS A 12 -16.82 -8.07 -6.39
CA LYS A 12 -16.41 -9.39 -6.90
C LYS A 12 -15.91 -10.29 -5.79
N THR A 13 -16.41 -11.52 -5.76
CA THR A 13 -15.88 -12.63 -4.94
C THR A 13 -15.37 -13.70 -5.89
N THR A 14 -14.23 -14.30 -5.59
CA THR A 14 -13.63 -15.32 -6.46
C THR A 14 -12.82 -16.29 -5.66
N ASP A 15 -13.02 -17.58 -5.96
CA ASP A 15 -12.24 -18.67 -5.39
C ASP A 15 -11.31 -19.22 -6.49
N GLY A 16 -10.04 -19.41 -6.17
CA GLY A 16 -9.01 -19.89 -7.08
C GLY A 16 -8.14 -18.77 -7.68
N PHE A 17 -7.89 -18.84 -8.98
CA PHE A 17 -6.96 -17.95 -9.66
C PHE A 17 -7.68 -16.78 -10.33
N MET A 18 -7.26 -15.55 -10.04
CA MET A 18 -7.71 -14.36 -10.74
C MET A 18 -6.54 -13.61 -11.35
N TRP A 19 -6.69 -13.29 -12.64
CA TRP A 19 -5.84 -12.35 -13.34
C TRP A 19 -6.68 -11.18 -13.84
N SER A 20 -6.20 -9.95 -13.63
CA SER A 20 -6.90 -8.74 -14.09
C SER A 20 -5.94 -7.63 -14.50
N ILE A 21 -6.22 -7.02 -15.64
CA ILE A 21 -5.59 -5.77 -16.07
C ILE A 21 -6.71 -4.78 -16.35
N LYS A 22 -6.66 -3.60 -15.72
CA LYS A 22 -7.70 -2.59 -15.87
C LYS A 22 -7.10 -1.19 -15.98
N THR A 23 -7.55 -0.45 -16.97
CA THR A 23 -7.30 1.00 -17.12
C THR A 23 -8.62 1.72 -16.98
N THR A 24 -8.67 2.82 -16.23
CA THR A 24 -9.91 3.57 -16.02
C THR A 24 -9.64 5.06 -15.96
N TYR A 25 -10.52 5.84 -16.59
CA TYR A 25 -10.52 7.30 -16.54
C TYR A 25 -11.78 7.74 -15.77
N GLY A 26 -11.62 8.57 -14.74
CA GLY A 26 -12.72 9.06 -13.91
C GLY A 26 -12.81 8.34 -12.56
N PHE A 27 -14.02 7.92 -12.18
CA PHE A 27 -14.31 7.41 -10.84
C PHE A 27 -14.38 5.88 -10.83
N MET A 28 -13.60 5.24 -9.96
CA MET A 28 -13.69 3.80 -9.71
C MET A 28 -14.01 3.52 -8.25
N TRP A 29 -15.01 2.67 -8.03
CA TRP A 29 -15.30 2.03 -6.75
C TRP A 29 -15.25 0.51 -6.91
N SER A 30 -14.38 -0.15 -6.14
CA SER A 30 -14.28 -1.61 -6.19
C SER A 30 -14.17 -2.24 -4.81
N VAL A 31 -15.01 -3.24 -4.54
CA VAL A 31 -14.85 -4.16 -3.40
C VAL A 31 -14.54 -5.54 -3.95
N GLN A 32 -13.49 -6.17 -3.44
CA GLN A 32 -13.04 -7.46 -3.94
C GLN A 32 -12.61 -8.39 -2.80
N THR A 33 -13.16 -9.59 -2.78
CA THR A 33 -12.71 -10.69 -1.91
C THR A 33 -12.19 -11.81 -2.79
N THR A 34 -11.06 -12.41 -2.42
CA THR A 34 -10.48 -13.51 -3.20
C THR A 34 -9.80 -14.52 -2.31
N ASP A 35 -10.17 -15.79 -2.51
CA ASP A 35 -9.60 -16.93 -1.80
C ASP A 35 -8.75 -17.72 -2.81
N GLY A 36 -7.42 -17.53 -2.75
CA GLY A 36 -6.48 -18.14 -3.67
C GLY A 36 -5.40 -17.17 -4.15
N VAL A 37 -5.20 -17.11 -5.46
CA VAL A 37 -4.11 -16.35 -6.07
C VAL A 37 -4.68 -15.20 -6.91
N MET A 38 -4.30 -13.97 -6.56
CA MET A 38 -4.68 -12.77 -7.29
C MET A 38 -3.46 -12.12 -7.94
N TRP A 39 -3.56 -11.88 -9.25
CA TRP A 39 -2.66 -10.99 -9.97
C TRP A 39 -3.47 -9.81 -10.54
N SER A 40 -3.05 -8.59 -10.21
CA SER A 40 -3.74 -7.39 -10.71
C SER A 40 -2.79 -6.27 -11.11
N ILE A 41 -3.02 -5.72 -12.30
CA ILE A 41 -2.43 -4.47 -12.76
C ILE A 41 -3.56 -3.47 -12.94
N LYS A 42 -3.47 -2.31 -12.28
CA LYS A 42 -4.48 -1.25 -12.39
C LYS A 42 -3.82 0.09 -12.67
N THR A 43 -4.31 0.79 -13.69
CA THR A 43 -3.95 2.17 -14.00
C THR A 43 -5.22 3.01 -13.92
N THR A 44 -5.20 4.09 -13.15
CA THR A 44 -6.38 4.94 -12.97
C THR A 44 -6.00 6.41 -13.06
N ASP A 45 -6.69 7.15 -13.92
CA ASP A 45 -6.58 8.61 -13.99
C ASP A 45 -7.88 9.20 -13.45
N GLY A 46 -7.86 9.69 -12.21
CA GLY A 46 -9.04 10.21 -11.51
C GLY A 46 -9.14 9.78 -10.04
N LEU A 47 -10.35 9.44 -9.58
CA LEU A 47 -10.58 9.02 -8.19
C LEU A 47 -10.76 7.51 -8.10
N MET A 48 -9.97 6.87 -7.24
CA MET A 48 -10.06 5.44 -6.97
C MET A 48 -10.40 5.18 -5.50
N TRP A 49 -11.48 4.43 -5.26
CA TRP A 49 -11.82 3.83 -3.98
C TRP A 49 -11.75 2.31 -4.11
N SER A 50 -10.95 1.66 -3.26
CA SER A 50 -10.86 0.20 -3.30
C SER A 50 -10.74 -0.45 -1.94
N ILE A 51 -11.56 -1.47 -1.70
CA ILE A 51 -11.45 -2.38 -0.57
C ILE A 51 -11.10 -3.75 -1.14
N LYS A 52 -10.01 -4.34 -0.65
CA LYS A 52 -9.58 -5.68 -1.06
C LYS A 52 -9.29 -6.55 0.15
N THR A 53 -9.89 -7.73 0.17
CA THR A 53 -9.57 -8.81 1.11
C THR A 53 -9.03 -9.99 0.32
N THR A 54 -7.93 -10.59 0.75
CA THR A 54 -7.35 -11.75 0.07
C THR A 54 -6.86 -12.77 1.07
N TYR A 55 -7.26 -14.03 0.88
CA TYR A 55 -6.73 -15.18 1.58
C TYR A 55 -5.85 -15.96 0.61
N GLY A 56 -4.53 -15.90 0.77
CA GLY A 56 -3.56 -16.56 -0.11
C GLY A 56 -2.48 -15.61 -0.65
N LEU A 57 -2.24 -15.64 -1.96
CA LEU A 57 -1.18 -14.88 -2.62
C LEU A 57 -1.76 -13.68 -3.39
N MET A 58 -1.31 -12.47 -3.08
CA MET A 58 -1.65 -11.28 -3.85
C MET A 58 -0.43 -10.65 -4.49
N TRP A 59 -0.46 -10.53 -5.81
CA TRP A 59 0.43 -9.68 -6.58
C TRP A 59 -0.34 -8.48 -7.15
N SER A 60 0.11 -7.27 -6.86
CA SER A 60 -0.54 -6.06 -7.36
C SER A 60 0.42 -4.98 -7.82
N ILE A 61 0.19 -4.43 -9.01
CA ILE A 61 0.82 -3.22 -9.51
C ILE A 61 -0.30 -2.18 -9.68
N LYS A 62 -0.12 -1.01 -9.08
CA LYS A 62 -1.09 0.08 -9.19
C LYS A 62 -0.40 1.39 -9.54
N THR A 63 -0.88 2.06 -10.59
CA THR A 63 -0.51 3.42 -10.95
C THR A 63 -1.77 4.28 -10.86
N THR A 64 -1.67 5.45 -10.25
CA THR A 64 -2.83 6.34 -10.10
C THR A 64 -2.43 7.79 -10.22
N ASP A 65 -3.05 8.50 -11.15
CA ASP A 65 -2.91 9.95 -11.29
C ASP A 65 -4.21 10.58 -10.77
N GLY A 66 -4.13 11.20 -9.59
CA GLY A 66 -5.29 11.79 -8.91
C GLY A 66 -5.42 11.38 -7.44
N PHE A 67 -6.62 10.98 -7.02
CA PHE A 67 -6.91 10.61 -5.63
C PHE A 67 -7.08 9.11 -5.49
N MET A 68 -6.40 8.55 -4.50
CA MET A 68 -6.52 7.14 -4.19
C MET A 68 -6.84 6.92 -2.72
N TRP A 69 -7.91 6.17 -2.49
CA TRP A 69 -8.24 5.62 -1.19
C TRP A 69 -8.28 4.10 -1.28
N SER A 70 -7.53 3.44 -0.40
CA SER A 70 -7.49 1.98 -0.41
C SER A 70 -7.40 1.37 0.97
N ILE A 71 -8.20 0.33 1.18
CA ILE A 71 -8.07 -0.59 2.29
C ILE A 71 -7.69 -1.95 1.71
N LYS A 72 -6.63 -2.55 2.24
CA LYS A 72 -6.18 -3.90 1.85
C LYS A 72 -5.98 -4.74 3.10
N THR A 73 -6.63 -5.89 3.15
CA THR A 73 -6.40 -6.94 4.14
C THR A 73 -5.91 -8.19 3.43
N THR A 74 -4.83 -8.78 3.91
CA THR A 74 -4.29 -10.01 3.31
C THR A 74 -3.84 -10.99 4.37
N TYR A 75 -4.31 -12.22 4.26
CA TYR A 75 -3.85 -13.36 5.04
C TYR A 75 -2.99 -14.23 4.11
N GLY A 76 -1.68 -14.22 4.28
CA GLY A 76 -0.72 -14.92 3.41
C GLY A 76 0.39 -14.01 2.89
N PHE A 77 0.63 -14.03 1.57
CA PHE A 77 1.72 -13.26 0.94
C PHE A 77 1.16 -12.11 0.13
N MET A 78 1.66 -10.90 0.39
CA MET A 78 1.40 -9.71 -0.42
C MET A 78 2.70 -9.23 -1.05
N TRP A 79 2.70 -9.09 -2.38
CA TRP A 79 3.62 -8.22 -3.09
C TRP A 79 2.88 -7.10 -3.79
N SER A 80 3.31 -5.87 -3.51
CA SER A 80 2.69 -4.69 -4.11
C SER A 80 3.69 -3.64 -4.56
N VAL A 81 3.51 -3.16 -5.77
CA VAL A 81 4.15 -1.96 -6.30
C VAL A 81 3.07 -0.91 -6.52
N GLN A 82 3.32 0.31 -6.05
CA GLN A 82 2.34 1.37 -6.09
C GLN A 82 3.00 2.71 -6.41
N THR A 83 2.57 3.34 -7.50
CA THR A 83 2.97 4.68 -7.91
C THR A 83 1.75 5.58 -7.90
N THR A 84 1.87 6.78 -7.35
CA THR A 84 0.74 7.73 -7.31
C THR A 84 1.21 9.15 -7.42
N ASP A 85 0.60 9.87 -8.36
CA ASP A 85 0.79 11.30 -8.58
C ASP A 85 -0.48 12.00 -8.11
N GLY A 86 -0.42 12.64 -6.94
CA GLY A 86 -1.56 13.29 -6.30
C GLY A 86 -1.69 12.93 -4.81
N VAL A 87 -2.87 12.47 -4.41
CA VAL A 87 -3.21 12.23 -3.00
C VAL A 87 -3.49 10.75 -2.77
N MET A 88 -2.81 10.17 -1.79
CA MET A 88 -3.05 8.80 -1.37
C MET A 88 -3.42 8.70 0.10
N TRP A 89 -4.52 7.98 0.35
CA TRP A 89 -4.88 7.43 1.65
C TRP A 89 -4.88 5.89 1.57
N SER A 90 -4.07 5.23 2.40
CA SER A 90 -3.97 3.77 2.38
C SER A 90 -3.93 3.16 3.77
N ILE A 91 -4.80 2.18 4.01
CA ILE A 91 -4.74 1.29 5.18
C ILE A 91 -4.38 -0.11 4.66
N LYS A 92 -3.34 -0.72 5.23
CA LYS A 92 -2.91 -2.08 4.89
C LYS A 92 -2.75 -2.90 6.16
N THR A 93 -3.44 -4.03 6.22
CA THR A 93 -3.28 -5.06 7.26
C THR A 93 -2.81 -6.33 6.59
N THR A 94 -1.78 -6.97 7.12
CA THR A 94 -1.24 -8.21 6.54
C THR A 94 -0.79 -9.17 7.63
N ASP A 95 -1.33 -10.37 7.59
CA ASP A 95 -0.94 -11.46 8.46
C ASP A 95 -0.15 -12.45 7.59
N GLY A 96 1.18 -12.44 7.75
CA GLY A 96 2.12 -13.22 6.94
C GLY A 96 3.27 -12.39 6.38
N LEU A 97 3.48 -12.46 5.07
CA LEU A 97 4.63 -11.86 4.39
C LEU A 97 4.19 -10.67 3.54
N MET A 98 4.79 -9.50 3.79
CA MET A 98 4.52 -8.28 3.02
C MET A 98 5.79 -7.78 2.34
N TRP A 99 5.78 -7.72 1.01
CA TRP A 99 6.73 -6.96 0.22
C TRP A 99 6.00 -5.77 -0.44
N SER A 100 6.42 -4.54 -0.12
CA SER A 100 5.87 -3.34 -0.76
C SER A 100 6.90 -2.33 -1.24
N ILE A 101 6.69 -1.83 -2.45
CA ILE A 101 7.39 -0.67 -3.00
C ILE A 101 6.36 0.41 -3.27
N LYS A 102 6.60 1.62 -2.78
CA LYS A 102 5.67 2.74 -2.91
C LYS A 102 6.42 4.00 -3.31
N THR A 103 5.96 4.61 -4.40
CA THR A 103 6.41 5.94 -4.85
C THR A 103 5.22 6.87 -4.85
N THR A 104 5.36 8.07 -4.31
CA THR A 104 4.28 9.06 -4.29
C THR A 104 4.81 10.46 -4.54
N TYR A 105 4.19 11.17 -5.47
CA TYR A 105 4.40 12.60 -5.70
C TYR A 105 3.15 13.33 -5.22
N GLY A 106 3.24 14.05 -4.10
CA GLY A 106 2.14 14.77 -3.48
C GLY A 106 1.91 14.42 -2.01
N LEU A 107 0.66 14.11 -1.64
CA LEU A 107 0.26 13.86 -0.26
C LEU A 107 0.08 12.36 0.00
N MET A 108 0.77 11.84 1.01
CA MET A 108 0.65 10.44 1.43
C MET A 108 0.20 10.33 2.88
N TRP A 109 -0.92 9.67 3.12
CA TRP A 109 -1.33 9.16 4.42
C TRP A 109 -1.37 7.64 4.38
N SER A 110 -0.64 7.00 5.30
CA SER A 110 -0.61 5.54 5.34
C SER A 110 -0.62 4.97 6.75
N ILE A 111 -1.48 3.97 6.96
CA ILE A 111 -1.47 3.13 8.16
C ILE A 111 -1.13 1.72 7.69
N LYS A 112 -0.12 1.11 8.32
CA LYS A 112 0.28 -0.27 8.06
C LYS A 112 0.35 -1.05 9.36
N THR A 113 -0.33 -2.20 9.39
CA THR A 113 -0.21 -3.20 10.45
C THR A 113 0.24 -4.51 9.82
N THR A 114 1.22 -5.17 10.39
CA THR A 114 1.72 -6.45 9.87
C THR A 114 2.14 -7.38 10.98
N ASP A 115 1.58 -8.58 10.96
CA ASP A 115 1.97 -9.67 11.85
C ASP A 115 2.72 -10.69 11.00
N GLY A 116 4.05 -10.72 11.13
CA GLY A 116 4.96 -11.54 10.34
C GLY A 116 6.18 -10.77 9.84
N PHE A 117 6.50 -10.89 8.54
CA PHE A 117 7.66 -10.22 7.95
C PHE A 117 7.21 -9.08 7.02
N MET A 118 7.79 -7.90 7.23
CA MET A 118 7.63 -6.77 6.34
C MET A 118 8.94 -6.35 5.70
N TRP A 119 8.95 -6.28 4.36
CA TRP A 119 9.94 -5.57 3.56
C TRP A 119 9.26 -4.40 2.85
N SER A 120 9.74 -3.18 3.09
CA SER A 120 9.16 -2.00 2.46
C SER A 120 10.19 -0.98 1.98
N ILE A 121 9.96 -0.47 0.76
CA ILE A 121 10.64 0.71 0.24
C ILE A 121 9.58 1.78 0.00
N LYS A 122 9.81 2.97 0.52
CA LYS A 122 8.96 4.14 0.32
C LYS A 122 9.79 5.32 -0.17
N THR A 123 9.40 5.89 -1.29
CA THR A 123 9.92 7.16 -1.81
C THR A 123 8.78 8.15 -1.91
N THR A 124 8.93 9.34 -1.35
CA THR A 124 7.87 10.35 -1.41
C THR A 124 8.43 11.75 -1.65
N TYR A 125 7.85 12.46 -2.60
CA TYR A 125 8.12 13.88 -2.83
C TYR A 125 6.87 14.65 -2.42
N GLY A 126 6.94 15.40 -1.31
CA GLY A 126 5.81 16.15 -0.76
C GLY A 126 5.59 15.90 0.74
N PHE A 127 4.33 15.73 1.15
CA PHE A 127 3.96 15.56 2.56
C PHE A 127 3.60 14.11 2.87
N THR A 128 4.20 13.58 3.93
CA THR A 128 3.97 12.22 4.40
C THR A 128 3.49 12.18 5.84
N TRP A 129 2.40 11.47 6.06
CA TRP A 129 1.96 11.01 7.37
C TRP A 129 1.89 9.48 7.38
N SER A 130 2.64 8.83 8.26
CA SER A 130 2.63 7.38 8.32
C SER A 130 2.63 6.80 9.73
N ILE A 131 1.76 5.83 9.97
CA ILE A 131 1.78 4.98 11.16
C ILE A 131 2.09 3.57 10.72
N GLN A 132 3.01 2.92 11.41
CA GLN A 132 3.43 1.56 11.12
C GLN A 132 3.59 0.76 12.40
N THR A 133 2.83 -0.32 12.51
CA THR A 133 2.96 -1.31 13.57
C THR A 133 3.37 -2.63 12.95
N THR A 134 4.35 -3.31 13.54
CA THR A 134 4.76 -4.64 13.08
C THR A 134 5.09 -5.54 14.25
N GLU A 135 4.50 -6.73 14.24
CA GLU A 135 4.86 -7.83 15.13
C GLU A 135 5.64 -8.85 14.31
N GLY A 136 6.92 -9.03 14.61
CA GLY A 136 7.84 -9.91 13.87
C GLY A 136 9.07 -9.18 13.34
N PHE A 137 9.40 -9.38 12.06
CA PHE A 137 10.60 -8.81 11.45
C PHE A 137 10.25 -7.69 10.50
N MET A 138 10.98 -6.58 10.61
CA MET A 138 10.80 -5.44 9.72
C MET A 138 12.11 -5.00 9.07
N TRP A 139 12.07 -4.86 7.76
CA TRP A 139 13.07 -4.18 6.95
C TRP A 139 12.41 -3.03 6.19
N SER A 140 12.87 -1.80 6.41
CA SER A 140 12.28 -0.64 5.73
C SER A 140 13.32 0.39 5.27
N ILE A 141 13.24 0.80 4.01
CA ILE A 141 13.94 1.97 3.48
C ILE A 141 12.91 3.07 3.20
N LYS A 142 13.16 4.27 3.71
CA LYS A 142 12.33 5.45 3.46
C LYS A 142 13.19 6.60 2.94
N THR A 143 12.78 7.20 1.84
CA THR A 143 13.36 8.42 1.30
C THR A 143 12.24 9.44 1.12
N THR A 144 12.44 10.66 1.59
CA THR A 144 11.42 11.70 1.51
C THR A 144 12.02 13.07 1.28
N ASP A 145 11.51 13.74 0.26
CA ASP A 145 11.86 15.13 -0.04
C ASP A 145 10.63 15.98 0.28
N GLY A 146 10.69 16.74 1.37
CA GLY A 146 9.57 17.51 1.91
C GLY A 146 9.32 17.25 3.39
N LEU A 147 8.05 17.14 3.78
CA LEU A 147 7.63 17.05 5.18
C LEU A 147 7.27 15.61 5.54
N MET A 148 7.88 15.06 6.59
CA MET A 148 7.55 13.74 7.11
C MET A 148 7.12 13.79 8.58
N TRP A 149 5.97 13.16 8.84
CA TRP A 149 5.55 12.72 10.16
C TRP A 149 5.40 11.21 10.17
N SER A 150 6.09 10.52 11.07
CA SER A 150 5.91 9.08 11.21
C SER A 150 5.94 8.55 12.64
N ILE A 151 5.08 7.56 12.90
CA ILE A 151 5.10 6.76 14.11
C ILE A 151 5.39 5.32 13.70
N LYS A 152 6.36 4.70 14.37
CA LYS A 152 6.79 3.35 14.10
C LYS A 152 6.88 2.56 15.40
N THR A 153 6.09 1.51 15.50
CA THR A 153 6.11 0.55 16.61
C THR A 153 6.49 -0.81 16.07
N THR A 154 7.46 -1.48 16.70
CA THR A 154 7.90 -2.82 16.29
C THR A 154 8.08 -3.71 17.50
N TYR A 155 7.44 -4.88 17.48
CA TYR A 155 7.64 -5.96 18.44
C TYR A 155 8.43 -7.07 17.74
N GLY A 156 9.74 -7.12 17.96
CA GLY A 156 10.66 -8.02 17.28
C GLY A 156 11.87 -7.31 16.68
N LEU A 157 12.37 -7.81 15.56
CA LEU A 157 13.60 -7.33 14.93
C LEU A 157 13.29 -6.21 13.93
N MET A 158 14.12 -5.15 13.95
CA MET A 158 13.95 -4.01 13.06
C MET A 158 15.26 -3.58 12.42
N TRP A 159 15.25 -3.51 11.09
CA TRP A 159 16.24 -2.80 10.31
C TRP A 159 15.58 -1.68 9.51
N SER A 160 16.08 -0.45 9.63
CA SER A 160 15.57 0.64 8.82
C SER A 160 16.58 1.71 8.47
N ILE A 161 16.51 2.17 7.22
CA ILE A 161 17.22 3.34 6.72
C ILE A 161 16.20 4.41 6.40
N GLN A 162 16.49 5.64 6.84
CA GLN A 162 15.66 6.80 6.55
C GLN A 162 16.52 7.96 6.08
N THR A 163 16.22 8.49 4.90
CA THR A 163 16.78 9.73 4.37
C THR A 163 15.66 10.75 4.21
N THR A 164 15.90 12.00 4.60
CA THR A 164 14.89 13.06 4.49
C THR A 164 15.53 14.40 4.17
N ASP A 165 15.16 14.94 3.02
CA ASP A 165 15.53 16.29 2.59
C ASP A 165 14.33 17.22 2.84
N GLY A 166 14.29 17.76 4.05
CA GLY A 166 13.20 18.61 4.54
C GLY A 166 12.96 18.44 6.04
N SER A 167 11.73 18.66 6.51
CA SER A 167 11.43 18.56 7.94
C SER A 167 10.97 17.15 8.32
N LEU A 168 11.52 16.66 9.43
CA LEU A 168 11.31 15.31 9.92
C LEU A 168 10.79 15.30 11.35
N TRP A 169 9.72 14.55 11.59
CA TRP A 169 9.25 14.20 12.91
C TRP A 169 8.96 12.70 12.98
N THR A 170 9.65 12.00 13.88
CA THR A 170 9.57 10.54 14.01
C THR A 170 9.48 10.11 15.46
N ILE A 171 8.50 9.26 15.77
CA ILE A 171 8.44 8.47 17.00
C ILE A 171 8.77 7.02 16.65
N LEU A 172 9.71 6.44 17.38
CA LEU A 172 10.13 5.06 17.23
C LEU A 172 10.05 4.32 18.56
N SER A 173 9.31 3.21 18.58
CA SER A 173 9.20 2.30 19.72
C SER A 173 9.54 0.89 19.27
N THR A 174 10.60 0.30 19.82
CA THR A 174 11.04 -1.07 19.51
C THR A 174 11.07 -1.92 20.78
N TYR A 175 10.42 -3.07 20.73
CA TYR A 175 10.36 -4.04 21.81
C TYR A 175 10.89 -5.39 21.28
N GLY A 176 12.16 -5.68 21.53
CA GLY A 176 12.88 -6.85 20.98
C GLY A 176 14.38 -6.60 20.88
N CYS A 177 15.17 -7.60 20.45
CA CYS A 177 16.60 -7.39 20.16
C CYS A 177 16.78 -6.53 18.89
N LEU A 178 17.82 -5.70 18.87
CA LEU A 178 18.31 -5.00 17.67
C LEU A 178 19.24 -5.91 16.86
#